data_AF-A0A975PZT3-F1
#
_entry.id   AF-A0A975PZT3-F1
#
_cell.length_a   1.000
_cell.length_b   1.000
_cell.length_c   1.000
_cell.angle_alpha   90.00
_cell.angle_beta   90.00
_cell.angle_gamma   90.00
#
_symmetry.space_group_name_H-M   'P 1'
#
loop_
_entity.id
_entity.type
_entity.pdbx_description
1 polymer ?
#
loop_
_entity_poly.entity_id
_entity_poly.type
_entity_poly.pdbx_seq_one_letter_code
_entity_poly.pdbx_strand_id
1 'polypeptide(L)'
;MSNRANLGRRWRETPSLGPNHNIELHTGQAEFLARKRASALGSEGLVDAIEDLVTRTAARLAIPPEWQHRPLAFARAYLGMEA
;
A
#
# COMPACT_ATOMS: atom_id res chain seq x y z
N MET A 1 -27.92 -41.27 53.09
CA MET A 1 -26.47 -41.00 53.10
C MET A 1 -25.98 -41.25 51.67
N SER A 2 -25.90 -40.21 50.80
CA SER A 2 -24.67 -39.46 50.43
C SER A 2 -23.44 -40.38 50.31
N ASN A 3 -22.63 -40.42 49.24
CA ASN A 3 -22.22 -39.36 48.34
C ASN A 3 -21.42 -39.95 47.13
N ARG A 4 -21.69 -39.44 45.91
CA ARG A 4 -20.69 -38.87 44.97
C ARG A 4 -19.41 -39.67 44.65
N ALA A 5 -19.35 -40.29 43.48
CA ALA A 5 -18.09 -40.56 42.78
C ALA A 5 -18.26 -40.42 41.26
N ASN A 6 -18.31 -39.17 40.80
CA ASN A 6 -18.31 -38.81 39.38
C ASN A 6 -17.07 -37.95 39.13
N LEU A 7 -15.88 -38.57 39.04
CA LEU A 7 -14.62 -37.90 38.75
C LEU A 7 -13.67 -38.87 38.03
N GLY A 8 -13.57 -38.71 36.72
CA GLY A 8 -12.63 -39.48 35.90
C GLY A 8 -12.64 -39.03 34.45
N ARG A 9 -12.76 -37.72 34.21
CA ARG A 9 -12.64 -37.09 32.89
C ARG A 9 -11.17 -37.23 32.47
N ARG A 10 -10.81 -38.38 31.88
CA ARG A 10 -9.52 -38.61 31.23
C ARG A 10 -9.43 -37.68 30.03
N TRP A 11 -8.86 -36.50 30.26
CA TRP A 11 -8.33 -35.65 29.20
C TRP A 11 -7.34 -36.50 28.40
N ARG A 12 -7.73 -36.88 27.19
CA ARG A 12 -6.77 -37.38 26.20
C ARG A 12 -5.76 -36.26 25.98
N GLU A 13 -4.51 -36.58 26.24
CA GLU A 13 -3.34 -35.82 25.85
C GLU A 13 -3.50 -35.41 24.38
N THR A 14 -3.82 -34.14 24.16
CA THR A 14 -3.57 -33.50 22.88
C THR A 14 -2.05 -33.47 22.71
N PRO A 15 -1.48 -34.02 21.63
CA PRO A 15 -0.05 -33.88 21.41
C PRO A 15 0.28 -32.39 21.36
N SER A 16 1.18 -31.95 22.24
CA SER A 16 1.67 -30.59 22.26
C SER A 16 2.30 -30.30 20.90
N LEU A 17 1.69 -29.41 20.13
CA LEU A 17 2.34 -28.81 18.98
C LEU A 17 3.57 -28.08 19.52
N GLY A 18 4.75 -28.64 19.23
CA GLY A 18 6.03 -27.97 19.49
C GLY A 18 6.05 -26.59 18.82
N PRO A 19 7.02 -25.73 19.18
CA PRO A 19 7.10 -24.39 18.64
C PRO A 19 7.05 -24.42 17.11
N ASN A 20 6.03 -23.75 16.56
CA ASN A 20 5.81 -23.62 15.13
C ASN A 20 6.94 -22.76 14.54
N HIS A 21 8.07 -23.38 14.21
CA HIS A 21 9.25 -22.74 13.60
C HIS A 21 9.01 -22.17 12.19
N ASN A 22 7.77 -22.18 11.69
CA ASN A 22 7.38 -21.73 10.35
C ASN A 22 6.59 -20.41 10.30
N ILE A 23 6.29 -19.78 11.43
CA ILE A 23 5.52 -18.51 11.45
C ILE A 23 6.42 -17.28 11.19
N GLU A 24 7.72 -17.39 11.47
CA GLU A 24 8.65 -16.25 11.43
C GLU A 24 9.24 -15.95 10.04
N LEU A 25 9.31 -16.93 9.13
CA LEU A 25 9.91 -16.73 7.79
C LEU A 25 8.92 -16.26 6.72
N HIS A 26 7.62 -16.47 6.91
CA HIS A 26 6.59 -16.08 5.93
C HIS A 26 5.98 -14.69 6.18
N THR A 27 6.03 -14.22 7.42
CA THR A 27 5.57 -12.88 7.82
C THR A 27 6.46 -11.78 7.25
N GLY A 28 7.78 -11.94 7.28
CA GLY A 28 8.72 -10.95 6.73
C GLY A 28 8.58 -10.74 5.22
N GLN A 29 8.39 -11.81 4.44
CA GLN A 29 8.19 -11.71 2.99
C GLN A 29 6.82 -11.09 2.64
N ALA A 30 5.77 -11.47 3.35
CA ALA A 30 4.43 -10.90 3.15
C ALA A 30 4.40 -9.40 3.49
N GLU A 31 5.04 -8.99 4.58
CA GLU A 31 5.16 -7.59 4.99
C GLU A 31 5.99 -6.78 3.99
N PHE A 32 7.12 -7.32 3.51
CA PHE A 32 7.92 -6.68 2.46
C PHE A 32 7.11 -6.45 1.18
N LEU A 33 6.36 -7.46 0.72
CA LEU A 33 5.49 -7.32 -0.45
C LEU A 33 4.36 -6.31 -0.22
N ALA A 34 3.79 -6.26 0.98
CA ALA A 34 2.76 -5.29 1.34
C ALA A 34 3.32 -3.85 1.31
N ARG A 35 4.49 -3.62 1.92
CA ARG A 35 5.17 -2.30 1.90
C ARG A 35 5.55 -1.89 0.48
N LYS A 36 6.07 -2.82 -0.33
CA LYS A 36 6.39 -2.57 -1.75
C LYS A 36 5.16 -2.17 -2.56
N ARG A 37 4.04 -2.87 -2.38
CA ARG A 37 2.76 -2.54 -3.05
C ARG A 37 2.21 -1.20 -2.57
N ALA A 38 2.20 -0.94 -1.27
CA ALA A 38 1.75 0.34 -0.73
C ALA A 38 2.59 1.51 -1.25
N SER A 39 3.91 1.33 -1.36
CA SER A 39 4.80 2.31 -1.97
C SER A 39 4.46 2.51 -3.45
N ALA A 40 4.25 1.44 -4.22
CA ALA A 40 3.91 1.53 -5.64
C ALA A 40 2.58 2.26 -5.85
N LEU A 41 1.54 1.90 -5.10
CA LEU A 41 0.23 2.57 -5.14
C LEU A 41 0.32 4.04 -4.74
N GLY A 42 1.12 4.36 -3.71
CA GLY A 42 1.37 5.74 -3.31
C GLY A 42 2.10 6.54 -4.40
N SER A 43 3.04 5.91 -5.11
CA SER A 43 3.73 6.53 -6.25
C SER A 43 2.81 6.72 -7.44
N GLU A 44 1.96 5.75 -7.78
CA GLU A 44 0.96 5.86 -8.84
C GLU A 44 -0.03 6.99 -8.55
N GLY A 45 -0.59 7.04 -7.34
CA GLY A 45 -1.51 8.11 -6.95
C GLY A 45 -0.85 9.50 -6.94
N LEU A 46 0.44 9.57 -6.64
CA LEU A 46 1.20 10.82 -6.74
C LEU A 46 1.39 11.26 -8.21
N VAL A 47 1.68 10.33 -9.10
CA VAL A 47 1.79 10.61 -10.55
C VAL A 47 0.46 11.17 -11.07
N ASP A 48 -0.66 10.52 -10.73
CA ASP A 48 -2.00 10.98 -11.14
C ASP A 48 -2.29 12.40 -10.61
N ALA A 49 -1.97 12.68 -9.35
CA ALA A 49 -2.17 14.01 -8.76
C ALA A 49 -1.31 15.09 -9.43
N ILE A 50 -0.08 14.74 -9.85
CA ILE A 50 0.81 15.64 -10.60
C ILE A 50 0.23 15.92 -12.00
N GLU A 51 -0.23 14.90 -12.70
CA GLU A 51 -0.85 15.06 -14.02
C GLU A 51 -2.14 15.91 -13.97
N ASP A 52 -2.95 15.74 -12.92
CA ASP A 52 -4.12 16.57 -12.65
C ASP A 52 -3.75 18.02 -12.36
N LEU A 53 -2.66 18.26 -11.61
CA LEU A 53 -2.14 19.60 -11.38
C LEU A 53 -1.69 20.25 -12.69
N VAL A 54 -0.89 19.54 -13.50
CA VAL A 54 -0.42 20.02 -14.80
C VAL A 54 -1.60 20.37 -15.72
N THR A 55 -2.60 19.50 -15.78
CA THR A 55 -3.80 19.70 -16.62
C THR A 55 -4.59 20.94 -16.19
N ARG A 56 -4.86 21.09 -14.88
CA ARG A 56 -5.55 22.30 -14.36
C ARG A 56 -4.74 23.58 -14.58
N THR A 57 -3.41 23.47 -14.51
CA THR A 57 -2.48 24.59 -14.75
C THR A 57 -2.53 25.02 -16.21
N ALA A 58 -2.43 24.08 -17.15
CA ALA A 58 -2.54 24.34 -18.58
C ALA A 58 -3.89 24.97 -18.97
N ALA A 59 -5.00 24.56 -18.33
CA ALA A 59 -6.32 25.10 -18.62
C ALA A 59 -6.54 26.54 -18.09
N ARG A 60 -5.75 26.99 -17.11
CA ARG A 60 -5.96 28.27 -16.41
C ARG A 60 -4.90 29.33 -16.74
N LEU A 61 -3.72 28.91 -17.19
CA LEU A 61 -2.66 29.84 -17.59
C LEU A 61 -2.98 30.54 -18.90
N ALA A 62 -2.60 31.81 -18.98
CA ALA A 62 -2.48 32.50 -20.25
C ALA A 62 -1.22 32.01 -20.96
N ILE A 63 -1.40 31.07 -21.90
CA ILE A 63 -0.29 30.45 -22.63
C ILE A 63 0.13 31.36 -23.79
N PRO A 64 1.44 31.70 -23.91
CA PRO A 64 1.95 32.49 -25.03
C PRO A 64 1.64 31.85 -26.39
N PRO A 65 1.39 32.64 -27.46
CA PRO A 65 1.01 32.13 -28.78
C PRO A 65 1.92 31.02 -29.32
N GLU A 66 3.23 31.16 -29.14
CA GLU A 66 4.25 30.21 -29.58
C GLU A 66 4.15 28.84 -28.88
N TRP A 67 3.50 28.77 -27.71
CA TRP A 67 3.31 27.55 -26.93
C TRP A 67 1.89 26.97 -26.97
N GLN A 68 0.93 27.64 -27.62
CA GLN A 68 -0.49 27.22 -27.63
C GLN A 68 -0.72 25.80 -28.19
N HIS A 69 0.16 25.34 -29.08
CA HIS A 69 0.10 24.01 -29.67
C HIS A 69 0.64 22.89 -28.73
N ARG A 70 1.25 23.26 -27.59
CA ARG A 70 1.81 22.34 -26.57
C ARG A 70 1.53 22.83 -25.15
N PRO A 71 0.25 22.99 -24.75
CA PRO A 71 -0.11 23.66 -23.51
C PRO A 71 0.34 22.90 -22.25
N LEU A 72 0.31 21.56 -22.30
CA LEU A 72 0.78 20.71 -21.19
C LEU A 72 2.30 20.79 -21.00
N ALA A 73 3.07 20.84 -22.09
CA ALA A 73 4.53 20.98 -22.01
C ALA A 73 4.90 22.33 -21.39
N PHE A 74 4.21 23.40 -21.81
CA PHE A 74 4.38 24.72 -21.19
C PHE A 74 4.03 24.71 -19.70
N ALA A 75 2.91 24.09 -19.31
CA ALA A 75 2.51 24.00 -17.91
C ALA A 75 3.55 23.22 -17.05
N ARG A 76 4.14 22.14 -17.57
CA ARG A 76 5.21 21.42 -16.89
C ARG A 76 6.47 22.28 -16.71
N ALA A 77 6.91 22.96 -17.77
CA ALA A 77 8.05 23.89 -17.71
C ALA A 77 7.79 25.04 -16.73
N TYR A 78 6.58 25.61 -16.74
CA TYR A 78 6.15 26.67 -15.82
C TYR A 78 6.20 26.21 -14.35
N LEU A 79 5.84 24.96 -14.07
CA LEU A 79 5.93 24.36 -12.74
C LEU A 79 7.35 23.92 -12.35
N GLY A 80 8.35 24.14 -13.22
CA GLY A 80 9.75 23.75 -12.98
C GLY A 80 9.99 22.24 -13.08
N MET A 81 9.12 21.51 -13.79
CA MET A 81 9.21 20.05 -13.95
C MET A 81 10.02 19.64 -15.20
N GLU A 82 10.19 20.54 -16.15
CA GLU A 82 10.98 20.33 -17.39
C GLU A 82 12.13 21.35 -17.39
N ALA A 83 13.35 20.87 -17.68
CA ALA A 83 14.58 21.67 -17.77
C ALA A 83 14.85 22.16 -19.20
#